data_AF-F7S641-F1
#
_entry.id   AF-F7S641-F1
#
_cell.length_a   1.000
_cell.length_b   1.000
_cell.length_c   1.000
_cell.angle_alpha   90.00
_cell.angle_beta   90.00
_cell.angle_gamma   90.00
#
_symmetry.space_group_name_H-M   'P 1'
#
loop_
_entity.id
_entity.type
_entity.pdbx_description
1 polymer ?
#
loop_
_entity_poly.entity_id
_entity_poly.type
_entity_poly.pdbx_seq_one_letter_code
_entity_poly.pdbx_strand_id
1 'polypeptide(L)'
;MIWLDLENLIRHVESGHRPSGIQRVTFELSASLVAAGGGAVRVCRHARAPHGFVELDWADVEARLAALMTRDAPARREAPSPRERPEAA
;
A
#
# COMPACT_ATOMS: atom_id res chain seq x y z
N MET A 1 2.38 2.72 -23.27
CA MET A 1 3.26 2.90 -22.10
C MET A 1 2.41 3.46 -20.97
N ILE A 2 2.32 2.77 -19.84
CA ILE A 2 1.54 3.19 -18.65
C ILE A 2 2.52 3.41 -17.50
N TRP A 3 2.31 4.49 -16.74
CA TRP A 3 3.08 4.78 -15.53
C TRP A 3 2.16 4.68 -14.31
N LEU A 4 2.61 3.94 -13.29
CA LEU A 4 1.92 3.81 -12.02
C LEU A 4 2.66 4.65 -10.96
N ASP A 5 1.97 5.63 -10.39
CA ASP A 5 2.46 6.38 -9.24
C ASP A 5 2.21 5.59 -7.95
N LEU A 6 3.29 5.30 -7.23
CA LEU A 6 3.28 4.54 -5.99
C LEU A 6 3.57 5.39 -4.76
N GLU A 7 3.62 6.72 -4.86
CA GLU A 7 4.01 7.61 -3.76
C GLU A 7 3.19 7.34 -2.47
N ASN A 8 1.87 7.20 -2.58
CA ASN A 8 1.01 6.93 -1.41
C ASN A 8 1.31 5.59 -0.75
N LEU A 9 1.59 4.55 -1.55
CA LEU A 9 1.91 3.22 -1.05
C LEU A 9 3.27 3.23 -0.34
N ILE A 10 4.25 3.91 -0.96
CA ILE A 10 5.59 4.09 -0.40
C ILE A 10 5.56 4.88 0.90
N ARG A 11 4.85 6.02 0.95
CA ARG A 11 4.71 6.81 2.19
C ARG A 11 4.09 6.00 3.32
N HIS A 12 3.10 5.16 3.00
CA HIS A 12 2.50 4.30 4.00
C HIS A 12 3.52 3.31 4.56
N VAL A 13 4.34 2.70 3.71
CA VAL A 13 5.40 1.80 4.14
C VAL A 13 6.45 2.51 4.99
N GLU A 14 6.89 3.69 4.56
CA GLU A 14 7.82 4.54 5.30
C GLU A 14 7.25 4.93 6.67
N SER A 15 5.93 5.04 6.81
CA SER A 15 5.28 5.32 8.10
C SER A 15 5.25 4.14 9.07
N GLY A 16 5.59 2.92 8.61
CA GLY A 16 5.63 1.72 9.45
C GLY A 16 4.27 1.16 9.87
N HIS A 17 3.18 1.81 9.49
CA HIS A 17 1.82 1.35 9.79
C HIS A 17 1.49 0.07 9.02
N ARG A 18 0.62 -0.75 9.62
CA ARG A 18 0.06 -1.92 8.96
C ARG A 18 -0.70 -1.50 7.69
N PRO A 19 -0.55 -2.22 6.56
CA PRO A 19 -1.33 -1.94 5.37
C PRO A 19 -2.81 -2.28 5.57
N SER A 20 -3.67 -1.36 5.17
CA SER A 20 -5.11 -1.53 5.02
C SER A 20 -5.44 -2.45 3.84
N GLY A 21 -6.70 -2.89 3.75
CA GLY A 21 -7.16 -3.73 2.64
C GLY A 21 -6.94 -3.08 1.27
N ILE A 22 -7.22 -1.78 1.16
CA ILE A 22 -7.01 -1.05 -0.11
C ILE A 22 -5.54 -1.00 -0.49
N GLN A 23 -4.63 -0.83 0.47
CA GLN A 23 -3.18 -0.79 0.20
C GLN A 23 -2.65 -2.15 -0.27
N ARG A 24 -3.18 -3.26 0.27
CA ARG A 24 -2.86 -4.62 -0.20
C ARG A 24 -3.32 -4.83 -1.63
N VAL A 25 -4.58 -4.50 -1.93
CA VAL A 25 -5.13 -4.61 -3.28
C VAL A 25 -4.37 -3.72 -4.27
N THR A 26 -4.04 -2.49 -3.91
CA THR A 26 -3.23 -1.60 -4.76
C THR A 26 -1.87 -2.21 -5.08
N PHE A 27 -1.21 -2.83 -4.09
CA PHE A 27 0.05 -3.54 -4.31
C PHE A 27 -0.12 -4.74 -5.27
N GLU A 28 -1.09 -5.61 -5.01
CA GLU A 28 -1.36 -6.80 -5.82
C GLU A 28 -1.69 -6.45 -7.28
N LEU A 29 -2.50 -5.41 -7.48
CA LEU A 29 -2.82 -4.90 -8.82
C LEU A 29 -1.59 -4.31 -9.51
N SER A 30 -0.77 -3.54 -8.80
CA SER A 30 0.47 -2.98 -9.37
C SER A 30 1.43 -4.08 -9.82
N ALA A 31 1.63 -5.11 -8.98
CA ALA A 31 2.48 -6.25 -9.31
C ALA A 31 1.95 -7.03 -10.52
N SER A 32 0.65 -7.29 -10.56
CA SER A 32 0.01 -7.98 -11.67
C SER A 32 0.14 -7.20 -12.99
N LEU A 33 -0.03 -5.87 -12.94
CA LEU A 33 0.10 -5.00 -14.11
C LEU A 33 1.55 -4.93 -14.63
N VAL A 34 2.53 -4.81 -13.73
CA VAL A 34 3.95 -4.80 -14.12
C VAL A 34 4.34 -6.13 -14.75
N ALA A 35 3.96 -7.26 -14.14
CA ALA A 35 4.24 -8.59 -14.66
C ALA A 35 3.57 -8.84 -16.03
N ALA A 36 2.30 -8.47 -16.19
CA ALA A 36 1.58 -8.63 -17.46
C ALA A 36 2.07 -7.67 -18.56
N GLY A 37 2.61 -6.51 -18.17
CA GLY A 37 2.97 -5.43 -19.08
C GLY A 37 4.25 -5.65 -19.89
N GLY A 38 5.10 -6.63 -19.53
CA GLY A 38 6.33 -6.94 -20.29
C GLY A 38 7.25 -5.74 -20.51
N GLY A 39 7.32 -4.82 -19.54
CA GLY A 39 8.10 -3.57 -19.63
C GLY A 39 7.34 -2.34 -20.16
N ALA A 40 6.10 -2.50 -20.65
CA ALA A 40 5.24 -1.38 -21.04
C ALA A 40 4.58 -0.66 -19.86
N VAL A 41 4.70 -1.22 -18.66
CA VAL A 41 4.23 -0.66 -17.38
C VAL A 41 5.46 -0.35 -16.53
N ARG A 42 5.59 0.90 -16.12
CA ARG A 42 6.67 1.39 -15.28
C ARG A 42 6.11 2.03 -14.02
N VAL A 43 6.94 2.12 -12.99
CA VAL A 43 6.54 2.67 -11.69
C VAL A 43 7.34 3.93 -11.37
N CYS A 44 6.71 4.86 -10.67
CA CYS A 44 7.34 6.11 -10.27
C CYS A 44 6.87 6.57 -8.88
N ARG A 45 7.55 7.58 -8.35
CA ARG A 45 7.11 8.36 -7.18
C ARG A 45 7.39 9.84 -7.38
N HIS A 46 6.91 10.68 -6.47
CA HIS A 46 7.17 12.11 -6.52
C HIS A 46 8.64 12.45 -6.26
N ALA A 47 9.18 13.39 -7.04
CA ALA A 47 10.51 13.97 -6.80
C ALA A 47 10.52 14.85 -5.53
N ARG A 48 11.68 14.95 -4.85
CA ARG A 48 11.84 15.78 -3.64
C ARG A 48 12.03 17.28 -3.91
N ALA A 49 12.35 17.66 -5.15
CA ALA A 49 12.53 19.03 -5.63
C ALA A 49 11.38 19.42 -6.58
N PRO A 50 11.16 20.71 -6.92
CA PRO A 50 9.83 21.20 -7.25
C PRO A 50 9.32 20.60 -8.56
N HIS A 51 8.30 19.75 -8.40
CA HIS A 51 7.48 19.11 -9.44
C HIS A 51 8.21 18.04 -10.27
N GLY A 52 7.59 16.86 -10.34
CA GLY A 52 8.04 15.78 -11.20
C GLY A 52 7.89 14.40 -10.57
N PHE A 53 8.11 13.40 -11.40
CA PHE A 53 8.14 12.00 -11.00
C PHE A 53 9.56 11.46 -11.25
N VAL A 54 10.02 10.61 -10.34
CA VAL A 54 11.23 9.80 -10.54
C VAL A 54 10.81 8.36 -10.74
N GLU A 55 11.39 7.74 -11.75
CA GLU A 55 11.21 6.31 -11.98
C GLU A 55 11.80 5.51 -10.82
N LEU A 56 11.16 4.38 -10.55
CA LEU A 56 11.60 3.42 -9.55
C LEU A 56 11.97 2.10 -10.23
N ASP A 57 12.96 1.43 -9.67
CA ASP A 57 13.19 0.02 -9.96
C ASP A 57 12.06 -0.79 -9.31
N TRP A 58 11.33 -1.55 -10.13
CA TRP A 58 10.24 -2.38 -9.63
C TRP A 58 10.71 -3.45 -8.65
N ALA A 59 11.83 -4.12 -8.90
CA ALA A 59 12.31 -5.21 -8.05
C ALA A 59 12.61 -4.71 -6.63
N ASP A 60 13.22 -3.53 -6.51
CA ASP A 60 13.49 -2.89 -5.23
C ASP A 60 12.21 -2.50 -4.49
N VAL A 61 11.22 -1.96 -5.22
CA VAL A 61 9.92 -1.59 -4.65
C VAL A 61 9.17 -2.82 -4.18
N GLU A 62 9.09 -3.85 -5.02
CA GLU A 62 8.39 -5.11 -4.73
C GLU A 62 8.94 -5.78 -3.47
N ALA A 63 10.25 -5.90 -3.35
CA ALA A 63 10.89 -6.51 -2.18
C ALA A 63 10.51 -5.76 -0.87
N ARG A 64 10.52 -4.42 -0.90
CA ARG A 64 10.18 -3.60 0.27
C ARG A 64 8.70 -3.67 0.63
N LEU A 65 7.83 -3.63 -0.38
CA LEU A 65 6.38 -3.67 -0.18
C LEU A 65 5.92 -5.05 0.28
N ALA A 66 6.42 -6.13 -0.34
CA ALA A 66 6.08 -7.50 0.02
C ALA A 66 6.38 -7.80 1.50
N ALA A 67 7.53 -7.35 2.00
CA ALA A 67 7.91 -7.51 3.40
C ALA A 67 6.95 -6.80 4.39
N LEU A 68 6.28 -5.73 3.97
CA LEU A 68 5.27 -5.06 4.79
C LEU A 68 3.90 -5.74 4.66
N MET A 69 3.54 -6.21 3.47
CA MET A 69 2.23 -6.82 3.21
C MET A 69 2.02 -8.12 3.99
N THR A 70 3.10 -8.83 4.33
CA THR A 70 3.09 -10.05 5.15
C THR A 70 3.03 -9.79 6.66
N ARG A 71 3.04 -8.52 7.12
CA ARG A 71 2.83 -8.24 8.55
C ARG A 71 1.38 -8.53 8.93
N ASP A 72 1.21 -9.54 9.76
CA ASP A 72 -0.08 -9.92 10.33
C ASP A 72 -0.67 -8.81 11.21
N ALA A 73 -1.99 -8.79 11.28
CA ALA A 73 -2.70 -7.94 12.23
C ALA A 73 -2.45 -8.46 13.65
N PRO A 74 -2.20 -7.60 14.66
CA PRO A 74 -2.63 -7.97 16.00
C PRO A 74 -4.14 -8.22 15.95
N ALA A 75 -4.61 -9.27 16.63
CA ALA A 75 -6.02 -9.63 16.69
C ALA A 75 -6.85 -8.36 17.00
N ARG A 76 -7.86 -8.07 16.17
CA ARG A 76 -8.77 -6.96 16.44
C ARG A 76 -9.37 -7.21 17.82
N ARG A 77 -9.03 -6.37 18.80
CA ARG A 77 -9.75 -6.35 20.07
C ARG A 77 -11.17 -5.92 19.73
N GLU A 78 -12.11 -6.84 19.87
CA GLU A 78 -13.52 -6.57 19.62
C GLU A 78 -13.93 -5.42 20.54
N ALA A 79 -14.37 -4.31 19.97
CA ALA A 79 -14.98 -3.25 20.76
C ALA A 79 -16.34 -3.78 21.25
N PRO A 80 -16.71 -3.56 22.53
CA PRO A 80 -18.01 -3.95 23.03
C PRO A 80 -19.11 -3.41 22.12
N SER A 81 -20.11 -4.23 21.83
CA SER A 81 -21.22 -3.84 20.98
C SER A 81 -21.96 -2.66 21.63
N PRO A 82 -22.31 -1.59 20.89
CA PRO A 82 -23.11 -0.47 21.44
C PRO A 82 -24.46 -0.90 22.02
N ARG A 83 -24.93 -2.11 21.72
CA ARG A 83 -26.19 -2.70 22.20
C ARG A 83 -26.13 -3.19 23.65
N GLU A 84 -24.96 -3.19 24.29
CA GLU A 84 -24.81 -3.62 25.68
C GLU A 84 -24.89 -2.46 26.69
N ARG A 85 -25.15 -1.22 26.26
CA ARG A 85 -25.50 -0.15 27.22
C ARG A 85 -26.90 -0.43 27.75
N PRO A 86 -27.07 -0.75 29.04
CA PRO A 86 -28.40 -0.80 29.63
C PRO A 86 -29.03 0.57 29.46
N GLU A 87 -30.26 0.59 28.97
CA GLU A 87 -31.11 1.77 28.99
C GLU A 87 -31.21 2.21 30.46
N ALA A 88 -30.68 3.39 30.77
CA ALA A 88 -30.72 3.92 32.13
C ALA A 88 -32.18 4.11 32.51
N ALA A 89 -32.61 3.38 33.55
CA ALA A 89 -33.93 3.46 34.15
C ALA A 89 -34.22 4.85 34.75
#